data_AF-A0A7J5DVM1-F1
#
_entry.id   AF-A0A7J5DVM1-F1
#
_cell.length_a   1.000
_cell.length_b   1.000
_cell.length_c   1.000
_cell.angle_alpha   90.00
_cell.angle_beta   90.00
_cell.angle_gamma   90.00
#
_symmetry.space_group_name_H-M   'P 1'
#
loop_
_entity.id
_entity.type
_entity.pdbx_description
1 polymer ?
#
loop_
_entity_poly.entity_id
_entity_poly.type
_entity_poly.pdbx_seq_one_letter_code
_entity_poly.pdbx_strand_id
1 'polypeptide(L)'
;MTITEFLLARIAEDEAVAQRALGERYMVDGGLRWGEVGYETVSDLTIDPARVLAECEAKRRIVELHQSWPVLVEAKPTFEPSDPTDLNAMTFRMSKQIAWATEQEYRAKFGVEPPSAPMLRALASVYADHPDFREEWRS
;
A
#
# COMPACT_ATOMS: atom_id res chain seq x y z
N MET A 1 5.27 -9.71 13.07
CA MET A 1 5.14 -9.32 11.67
C MET A 1 3.76 -8.71 11.44
N THR A 2 3.70 -7.49 10.93
CA THR A 2 2.47 -6.80 10.48
C THR A 2 2.12 -7.21 9.04
N ILE A 3 0.90 -6.92 8.59
CA ILE A 3 0.50 -7.17 7.19
C ILE A 3 1.37 -6.38 6.20
N THR A 4 1.77 -5.16 6.56
CA THR A 4 2.68 -4.32 5.78
C THR A 4 4.07 -4.94 5.67
N GLU A 5 4.64 -5.43 6.79
CA GLU A 5 5.93 -6.12 6.78
C GLU A 5 5.90 -7.39 5.93
N PHE A 6 4.82 -8.18 6.04
CA PHE A 6 4.61 -9.38 5.23
C PHE A 6 4.54 -9.05 3.73
N LEU A 7 3.74 -8.07 3.34
CA LEU A 7 3.60 -7.65 1.95
C LEU A 7 4.93 -7.16 1.38
N LEU A 8 5.67 -6.33 2.12
CA LEU A 8 6.97 -5.84 1.67
C LEU A 8 7.98 -6.97 1.45
N ALA A 9 7.98 -7.98 2.33
CA ALA A 9 8.83 -9.16 2.16
C ALA A 9 8.47 -9.95 0.89
N ARG A 10 7.18 -10.24 0.67
CA ARG A 10 6.73 -10.98 -0.51
C ARG A 10 6.95 -10.22 -1.82
N ILE A 11 6.74 -8.90 -1.81
CA ILE A 11 7.05 -8.04 -2.95
C ILE A 11 8.55 -8.07 -3.27
N ALA A 12 9.42 -8.07 -2.26
CA ALA A 12 10.86 -8.16 -2.48
C ALA A 12 11.30 -9.52 -3.04
N GLU A 13 10.66 -10.61 -2.62
CA GLU A 13 10.89 -11.95 -3.18
C GLU A 13 10.49 -12.02 -4.66
N ASP A 14 9.27 -11.57 -4.99
CA ASP A 14 8.78 -11.51 -6.37
C ASP A 14 9.71 -10.66 -7.26
N GLU A 15 10.17 -9.51 -6.75
CA GLU A 15 11.10 -8.64 -7.45
C GLU A 15 12.45 -9.33 -7.70
N ALA A 16 13.00 -10.03 -6.72
CA ALA A 16 14.27 -10.73 -6.87
C ALA A 16 14.19 -11.86 -7.92
N VAL A 17 13.07 -12.57 -7.98
CA VAL A 17 12.80 -13.58 -9.03
C VAL A 17 12.73 -12.92 -10.41
N ALA A 18 11.99 -11.81 -10.53
CA ALA A 18 11.86 -11.08 -11.80
C ALA A 18 13.21 -10.48 -12.27
N GLN A 19 14.01 -9.92 -11.36
CA GLN A 19 15.35 -9.39 -11.68
C GLN A 19 16.28 -10.49 -12.20
N ARG A 20 16.25 -11.69 -11.59
CA ARG A 20 17.04 -12.84 -12.05
C ARG A 20 16.64 -13.26 -13.46
N ALA A 21 15.34 -13.43 -13.71
CA ALA A 21 14.82 -13.81 -15.02
C ALA A 21 15.16 -12.77 -16.11
N LEU A 22 15.14 -11.47 -15.76
CA LEU A 22 15.54 -10.41 -16.66
C LEU A 22 17.04 -10.48 -16.99
N GLY A 23 17.90 -10.67 -15.99
CA GLY A 23 19.35 -10.82 -16.18
C GLY A 23 19.71 -12.02 -17.05
N GLU A 24 19.04 -13.16 -16.86
CA GLU A 24 19.19 -14.35 -17.71
C GLU A 24 18.78 -14.07 -19.16
N ARG A 25 17.67 -13.33 -19.40
CA ARG A 25 17.24 -12.91 -20.74
C ARG A 25 18.27 -12.05 -21.48
N TYR A 26 19.08 -11.25 -20.77
CA TYR A 26 20.14 -10.43 -21.36
C TYR A 26 21.42 -11.21 -21.67
N MET A 27 21.64 -12.38 -21.05
CA MET A 27 22.81 -13.23 -21.27
C MET A 27 22.59 -14.29 -22.38
N VAL A 28 21.38 -14.41 -22.94
CA VAL A 28 21.09 -15.23 -24.11
C VAL A 28 21.30 -14.40 -25.39
N ASP A 29 22.53 -14.39 -25.88
CA ASP A 29 23.00 -13.59 -27.02
C ASP A 29 22.46 -14.14 -28.37
N GLY A 30 21.94 -13.25 -29.23
CA GLY A 30 21.83 -13.48 -30.69
C GLY A 30 20.58 -14.16 -31.27
N GLY A 31 19.58 -14.54 -30.47
CA GLY A 31 18.31 -15.06 -31.00
C GLY A 31 17.33 -15.51 -29.92
N LEU A 32 16.04 -15.27 -30.13
CA LEU A 32 14.96 -15.73 -29.24
C LEU A 32 14.96 -17.25 -29.17
N ARG A 33 15.62 -17.82 -28.16
CA ARG A 33 15.38 -19.18 -27.68
C ARG A 33 15.19 -19.16 -26.17
N TRP A 34 13.97 -19.48 -25.74
CA TRP A 34 13.69 -19.88 -24.38
C TRP A 34 14.40 -21.21 -24.13
N GLY A 35 15.38 -21.22 -23.23
CA GLY A 35 16.16 -22.40 -22.90
C GLY A 35 15.31 -23.46 -22.20
N GLU A 36 15.44 -24.69 -22.67
CA GLU A 36 15.00 -25.91 -22.00
C GLU A 36 15.58 -25.97 -20.57
N VAL A 37 14.89 -25.37 -19.61
CA VAL A 37 14.99 -25.80 -18.21
C VAL A 37 13.95 -26.89 -18.08
N GLY A 38 14.40 -28.14 -18.12
CA GLY A 38 13.56 -29.32 -18.07
C GLY A 38 12.71 -29.37 -16.81
N TYR A 39 11.47 -28.89 -16.94
CA TYR A 39 10.30 -29.35 -16.22
C TYR A 39 9.16 -29.36 -17.25
N GLU A 40 8.41 -30.45 -17.27
CA GLU A 40 7.27 -30.66 -18.15
C GLU A 40 6.37 -29.42 -18.17
N THR A 41 6.10 -28.97 -19.39
CA THR A 41 5.33 -27.81 -19.80
C THR A 41 4.09 -27.57 -18.93
N VAL A 42 4.15 -26.55 -18.06
CA VAL A 42 2.96 -25.73 -17.82
C VAL A 42 2.93 -24.72 -18.95
N SER A 43 2.05 -24.98 -19.90
CA SER A 43 1.85 -24.27 -21.17
C SER A 43 1.75 -22.74 -21.06
N ASP A 44 2.37 -22.04 -22.02
CA ASP A 44 1.95 -20.75 -22.62
C ASP A 44 1.87 -19.46 -21.77
N LEU A 45 2.13 -19.49 -20.47
CA LEU A 45 2.15 -18.26 -19.66
C LEU A 45 3.53 -17.59 -19.70
N THR A 46 3.77 -16.78 -20.72
CA THR A 46 4.92 -15.86 -20.74
C THR A 46 4.61 -14.65 -19.86
N ILE A 47 5.20 -14.60 -18.66
CA ILE A 47 5.15 -13.44 -17.79
C ILE A 47 6.38 -12.58 -18.08
N ASP A 48 6.19 -11.36 -18.57
CA ASP A 48 7.29 -10.42 -18.83
C ASP A 48 7.90 -9.95 -17.50
N PRO A 49 9.20 -10.25 -17.20
CA PRO A 49 9.82 -9.83 -15.95
C PRO A 49 9.77 -8.32 -15.75
N ALA A 50 9.84 -7.51 -16.80
CA ALA A 50 9.76 -6.06 -16.70
C ALA A 50 8.38 -5.60 -16.16
N ARG A 51 7.30 -6.29 -16.57
CA ARG A 51 5.96 -6.04 -16.05
C ARG A 51 5.85 -6.43 -14.56
N VAL A 52 6.45 -7.54 -14.14
CA VAL A 52 6.45 -7.96 -12.72
C VAL A 52 7.16 -6.93 -11.84
N LEU A 53 8.27 -6.37 -12.30
CA LEU A 53 8.97 -5.28 -11.59
C LEU A 53 8.08 -4.04 -11.44
N ALA A 54 7.37 -3.65 -12.50
CA ALA A 54 6.41 -2.55 -12.45
C ALA A 54 5.24 -2.82 -11.49
N GLU A 55 4.75 -4.06 -11.44
CA GLU A 55 3.72 -4.49 -10.48
C GLU A 55 4.25 -4.46 -9.04
N CYS A 56 5.50 -4.87 -8.80
CA CYS A 56 6.15 -4.77 -7.48
C CYS A 56 6.26 -3.31 -7.02
N GLU A 57 6.68 -2.41 -7.89
CA GLU A 57 6.72 -0.97 -7.61
C GLU A 57 5.32 -0.41 -7.28
N ALA A 58 4.31 -0.78 -8.07
CA ALA A 58 2.94 -0.35 -7.82
C ALA A 58 2.41 -0.83 -6.45
N LYS A 59 2.68 -2.09 -6.09
CA LYS A 59 2.30 -2.65 -4.78
C LYS A 59 3.01 -1.94 -3.62
N ARG A 60 4.30 -1.57 -3.76
CA ARG A 60 5.01 -0.76 -2.76
C ARG A 60 4.35 0.59 -2.52
N ARG A 61 3.97 1.29 -3.59
CA ARG A 61 3.26 2.57 -3.48
C ARG A 61 1.93 2.43 -2.74
N ILE A 62 1.18 1.33 -2.95
CA ILE A 62 -0.05 1.06 -2.19
C ILE A 62 0.26 0.90 -0.69
N VAL A 63 1.32 0.16 -0.36
CA VAL A 63 1.77 0.00 1.03
C VAL A 63 2.22 1.33 1.65
N GLU A 64 2.96 2.16 0.92
CA GLU A 64 3.37 3.50 1.37
C GLU A 64 2.16 4.41 1.64
N LEU A 65 1.17 4.40 0.75
CA LEU A 65 -0.08 5.13 0.93
C LEU A 65 -0.85 4.65 2.17
N HIS A 66 -0.70 3.38 2.56
CA HIS A 66 -1.27 2.87 3.81
C HIS A 66 -0.61 3.47 5.05
N GLN A 67 0.64 3.93 4.96
CA GLN A 67 1.37 4.45 6.12
C GLN A 67 1.05 5.91 6.44
N SER A 68 0.38 6.66 5.55
CA SER A 68 0.10 8.09 5.75
C SER A 68 -1.27 8.50 5.20
N TRP A 69 -2.17 8.90 6.09
CA TRP A 69 -3.57 9.22 5.79
C TRP A 69 -3.89 10.70 5.99
N PRO A 70 -4.50 11.38 5.01
CA PRO A 70 -5.03 12.71 5.25
C PRO A 70 -6.24 12.60 6.18
N VAL A 71 -6.15 13.24 7.33
CA VAL A 71 -7.22 13.31 8.33
C VAL A 71 -7.67 14.75 8.49
N LEU A 72 -8.99 14.93 8.57
CA LEU A 72 -9.55 16.22 8.95
C LEU A 72 -9.28 16.44 10.43
N VAL A 73 -8.59 17.53 10.72
CA VAL A 73 -8.39 18.02 12.08
C VAL A 73 -9.30 19.23 12.21
N GLU A 74 -10.37 19.08 12.98
CA GLU A 74 -11.14 20.24 13.40
C GLU A 74 -10.26 21.01 14.38
N ALA A 75 -9.82 22.21 14.00
CA ALA A 75 -9.22 23.10 14.96
C ALA A 75 -10.31 23.60 15.91
N LYS A 76 -9.92 23.90 17.15
CA LYS A 76 -10.84 24.53 18.12
C LYS A 76 -11.45 25.79 17.47
N PRO A 77 -12.77 25.94 17.45
CA PRO A 77 -13.39 27.12 16.88
C PRO A 77 -12.91 28.37 17.62
N THR A 78 -12.57 29.41 16.87
CA THR A 78 -12.33 30.74 17.45
C THR A 78 -13.63 31.51 17.45
N PHE A 79 -13.90 32.17 18.58
CA PHE A 79 -15.07 33.00 18.80
C PHE A 79 -14.60 34.44 18.92
N GLU A 80 -15.15 35.31 18.08
CA GLU A 80 -14.84 36.74 18.09
C GLU A 80 -16.16 37.51 18.12
N PRO A 81 -16.28 38.59 18.91
CA PRO A 81 -17.44 39.46 18.83
C PRO A 81 -17.58 39.98 17.40
N SER A 82 -18.76 39.80 16.81
CA SER A 82 -19.03 40.35 15.47
C SER A 82 -19.20 41.87 15.51
N ASP A 83 -19.62 42.39 16.66
CA ASP A 83 -19.73 43.81 16.97
C ASP A 83 -19.15 44.06 18.37
N PRO A 84 -18.17 44.96 18.55
CA PRO A 84 -17.61 45.28 19.86
C PRO A 84 -18.60 45.95 20.83
N THR A 85 -19.77 46.39 20.36
CA THR A 85 -20.83 47.03 21.16
C THR A 85 -21.98 46.10 21.53
N ASP A 86 -22.12 44.95 20.85
CA ASP A 86 -23.10 43.92 21.17
C ASP A 86 -22.40 42.63 21.60
N LEU A 87 -22.28 42.44 22.92
CA LEU A 87 -21.65 41.26 23.52
C LEU A 87 -22.40 39.95 23.21
N ASN A 88 -23.62 40.01 22.69
CA ASN A 88 -24.39 38.84 22.26
C ASN A 88 -24.21 38.53 20.77
N ALA A 89 -23.61 39.42 19.99
CA ALA A 89 -23.32 39.22 18.58
C ALA A 89 -21.94 38.56 18.43
N MET A 90 -21.92 37.25 18.18
CA MET A 90 -20.71 36.43 18.09
C MET A 90 -20.55 35.84 16.69
N THR A 91 -19.39 35.99 16.09
CA THR A 91 -18.98 35.22 14.91
C THR A 91 -18.06 34.08 15.35
N PHE A 92 -18.29 32.87 14.83
CA PHE A 92 -17.34 31.77 14.99
C PHE A 92 -16.66 31.47 13.66
N ARG A 93 -15.36 31.16 13.72
CA ARG A 93 -14.59 30.66 12.57
C ARG A 93 -14.29 29.19 12.78
N MET A 94 -14.84 28.33 11.93
CA MET A 94 -14.38 26.95 11.80
C MET A 94 -13.24 26.90 10.78
N SER A 95 -12.08 26.38 11.16
CA SER A 95 -11.06 25.98 10.18
C SER A 95 -11.14 24.48 9.96
N LYS A 96 -11.25 24.07 8.69
CA LYS A 96 -11.01 22.70 8.27
C LYS A 96 -9.53 22.60 7.90
N GLN A 97 -8.71 22.05 8.78
CA GLN A 97 -7.31 21.77 8.47
C GLN A 97 -7.15 20.29 8.14
N ILE A 98 -6.34 20.00 7.13
CA ILE A 98 -5.94 18.63 6.80
C ILE A 98 -4.55 18.41 7.41
N ALA A 99 -4.42 17.36 8.22
CA ALA A 99 -3.13 16.87 8.68
C ALA A 99 -2.93 15.44 8.17
N TRP A 100 -1.69 14.96 8.18
CA TRP A 100 -1.38 13.57 7.89
C TRP A 100 -1.28 12.80 9.20
N ALA A 101 -1.89 11.62 9.25
CA ALA A 101 -1.82 10.70 10.36
C ALA A 101 -1.27 9.37 9.88
N THR A 102 -0.34 8.81 10.64
CA THR A 102 0.08 7.41 10.49
C THR A 102 -1.09 6.46 10.77
N GLU A 103 -0.94 5.20 10.36
CA GLU A 103 -1.90 4.14 10.73
C GLU A 103 -2.16 4.10 12.25
N GLN A 104 -1.10 4.19 13.06
CA GLN A 104 -1.20 4.15 14.52
C GLN A 104 -1.99 5.36 15.08
N GLU A 105 -1.71 6.56 14.57
CA GLU A 105 -2.44 7.78 14.95
C GLU A 105 -3.91 7.74 14.50
N TYR A 106 -4.18 7.19 13.30
CA TYR A 106 -5.53 7.02 12.80
C TYR A 106 -6.35 6.11 13.71
N ARG A 107 -5.79 4.95 14.09
CA ARG A 107 -6.43 4.02 15.03
C ARG A 107 -6.67 4.67 16.39
N ALA A 108 -5.67 5.40 16.91
CA ALA A 108 -5.79 6.09 18.20
C ALA A 108 -6.90 7.15 18.18
N LYS A 109 -7.08 7.84 17.04
CA LYS A 109 -8.06 8.92 16.88
C LYS A 109 -9.48 8.41 16.61
N PHE A 110 -9.65 7.37 15.80
CA PHE A 110 -10.95 6.92 15.31
C PHE A 110 -11.40 5.56 15.84
N GLY A 111 -10.52 4.79 16.49
CA GLY A 111 -10.84 3.46 17.02
C GLY A 111 -11.07 2.37 15.96
N VAL A 112 -10.78 2.69 14.68
CA VAL A 112 -10.98 1.79 13.54
C VAL A 112 -9.73 1.74 12.66
N GLU A 113 -9.64 0.70 11.84
CA GLU A 113 -8.64 0.54 10.78
C GLU A 113 -8.72 1.68 9.76
N PRO A 114 -7.60 2.09 9.13
CA PRO A 114 -7.66 2.98 7.98
C PRO A 114 -8.48 2.38 6.83
N PRO A 115 -9.14 3.20 5.99
CA PRO A 115 -9.99 2.74 4.89
C PRO A 115 -9.32 1.81 3.86
N SER A 116 -7.99 1.82 3.78
CA SER A 116 -7.19 0.96 2.89
C SER A 116 -6.79 -0.38 3.48
N ALA A 117 -7.06 -0.66 4.76
CA ALA A 117 -6.77 -1.96 5.35
C ALA A 117 -7.39 -3.13 4.56
N PRO A 118 -8.61 -3.03 4.00
CA PRO A 118 -9.16 -4.04 3.08
C PRO A 118 -8.33 -4.23 1.82
N MET A 119 -7.71 -3.17 1.27
CA MET A 119 -6.86 -3.25 0.08
C MET A 119 -5.58 -4.03 0.40
N LEU A 120 -4.98 -3.84 1.59
CA LEU A 120 -3.83 -4.64 2.00
C LEU A 120 -4.19 -6.11 2.22
N ARG A 121 -5.36 -6.43 2.78
CA ARG A 121 -5.85 -7.81 2.89
C ARG A 121 -6.06 -8.46 1.52
N ALA A 122 -6.62 -7.72 0.56
CA ALA A 122 -6.77 -8.19 -0.81
C ALA A 122 -5.42 -8.41 -1.52
N LEU A 123 -4.39 -7.61 -1.23
CA LEU A 123 -3.04 -7.89 -1.73
C LEU A 123 -2.44 -9.13 -1.05
N ALA A 124 -2.66 -9.28 0.26
CA ALA A 124 -2.11 -10.38 1.03
C ALA A 124 -2.76 -11.73 0.67
N SER A 125 -4.02 -11.73 0.20
CA SER A 125 -4.75 -12.96 -0.15
C SER A 125 -4.10 -13.77 -1.27
N VAL A 126 -3.27 -13.14 -2.11
CA VAL A 126 -2.47 -13.84 -3.13
C VAL A 126 -1.48 -14.83 -2.50
N TYR A 127 -1.06 -14.56 -1.26
CA TYR A 127 -0.10 -15.34 -0.52
C TYR A 127 -0.76 -16.16 0.60
N ALA A 128 -2.05 -16.49 0.49
CA ALA A 128 -2.81 -17.17 1.54
C ALA A 128 -2.27 -18.56 1.90
N ASP A 129 -1.56 -19.22 0.99
CA ASP A 129 -0.93 -20.53 1.20
C ASP A 129 0.51 -20.42 1.76
N HIS A 130 1.00 -19.19 1.98
CA HIS A 130 2.34 -18.97 2.51
C HIS A 130 2.39 -19.32 4.01
N PRO A 131 3.43 -20.01 4.53
CA PRO A 131 3.51 -20.43 5.94
C PRO A 131 3.44 -19.26 6.95
N ASP A 132 4.00 -18.11 6.59
CA ASP A 132 3.93 -16.90 7.43
C ASP A 132 2.63 -16.10 7.27
N PHE A 133 1.71 -16.51 6.39
CA PHE A 133 0.42 -15.86 6.24
C PHE A 133 -0.43 -16.09 7.49
N ARG A 134 -1.08 -15.02 7.97
CA ARG A 134 -1.97 -15.10 9.13
C ARG A 134 -3.41 -15.07 8.67
N GLU A 135 -4.22 -15.96 9.25
CA GLU A 135 -5.64 -16.10 8.90
C GLU A 135 -6.45 -14.80 9.15
N GLU A 136 -6.01 -13.96 10.09
CA GLU A 136 -6.58 -12.63 10.35
C GLU A 136 -6.48 -11.66 9.15
N TRP A 137 -5.63 -11.97 8.15
CA TRP A 137 -5.49 -11.19 6.92
C TRP A 137 -6.38 -11.70 5.78
N ARG A 138 -7.05 -12.85 5.95
CA ARG A 138 -8.00 -13.36 4.96
C ARG A 138 -9.20 -12.40 4.91
N SER A 139 -9.51 -11.91 3.71
CA SER A 139 -10.59 -10.93 3.47
C SER A 139 -11.98 -11.52 3.68
#